data_AF-A0A7S0Z4B8-F1
#
_entry.id   AF-A0A7S0Z4B8-F1
#
_cell.length_a   1.000
_cell.length_b   1.000
_cell.length_c   1.000
_cell.angle_alpha   90.00
_cell.angle_beta   90.00
_cell.angle_gamma   90.00
#
_symmetry.space_group_name_H-M   'P 1'
#
loop_
_entity.id
_entity.type
_entity.pdbx_description
1 polymer ?
#
loop_
_entity_poly.entity_id
_entity_poly.type
_entity_poly.pdbx_seq_one_letter_code
_entity_poly.pdbx_strand_id
1 'polypeptide(L)'
;FVSGIGMLAPSPDWFSGVYKLRLFDRETRFWYQKIEVNVYAWDAGTEGGNDYSFKNDPKNENISPFKAGSTEDAVFVSVDKDNNNLQVLPVGTLTFELQESSKCG
;
A
#
# COMPACT_ATOMS: atom_id res chain seq x y z
N PHE A 1 -17.61 -2.30 2.31
CA PHE A 1 -16.24 -2.21 1.75
C PHE A 1 -15.51 -1.10 2.47
N VAL A 2 -14.20 -1.20 2.59
CA VAL A 2 -13.34 -0.15 3.13
C VAL A 2 -12.32 0.26 2.08
N SER A 3 -12.07 1.57 1.97
CA SER A 3 -10.96 2.13 1.23
C SER A 3 -10.22 3.10 2.14
N GLY A 4 -8.91 3.16 2.03
CA GLY A 4 -8.07 4.05 2.80
C GLY A 4 -6.76 4.26 2.07
N ILE A 5 -6.19 5.46 2.20
CA ILE A 5 -4.94 5.88 1.60
C ILE A 5 -4.13 6.64 2.64
N GLY A 6 -2.82 6.45 2.64
CA GLY A 6 -1.87 7.18 3.46
C GLY A 6 -0.63 7.54 2.65
N MET A 7 -0.12 8.75 2.87
CA MET A 7 1.14 9.21 2.28
C MET A 7 2.32 8.43 2.86
N LEU A 8 3.26 8.04 2.01
CA LEU A 8 4.57 7.54 2.44
C LEU A 8 5.50 8.73 2.59
N ALA A 9 5.65 9.28 3.80
CA ALA A 9 6.40 10.52 4.01
C ALA A 9 7.84 10.28 4.47
N PRO A 10 8.81 11.10 4.04
CA PRO A 10 8.70 12.08 2.94
C PRO A 10 8.68 11.39 1.56
N SER A 11 7.91 11.86 0.59
CA SER A 11 7.99 11.39 -0.81
C SER A 11 7.45 12.46 -1.76
N PRO A 12 7.79 12.40 -3.07
CA PRO A 12 7.18 13.27 -4.07
C PRO A 12 5.66 13.24 -3.96
N ASP A 13 5.05 12.08 -4.23
CA ASP A 13 3.60 11.90 -4.11
C ASP A 13 3.20 10.44 -3.84
N TRP A 14 4.11 9.67 -3.24
CA TRP A 14 3.90 8.24 -3.04
C TRP A 14 2.90 7.96 -1.92
N PHE A 15 2.10 6.93 -2.14
CA PHE A 15 1.08 6.51 -1.18
C PHE A 15 0.98 5.00 -1.08
N SER A 16 0.27 4.54 -0.05
CA SER A 16 -0.16 3.16 0.06
C SER A 16 -1.55 3.07 0.69
N GLY A 17 -2.19 1.90 0.59
CA GLY A 17 -3.52 1.71 1.15
C GLY A 17 -4.29 0.55 0.53
N VAL A 18 -5.60 0.58 0.74
CA VAL A 18 -6.55 -0.42 0.22
C VAL A 18 -7.66 0.26 -0.55
N TYR A 19 -8.11 -0.38 -1.61
CA TYR A 19 -9.24 0.08 -2.42
C TYR A 19 -10.32 -1.00 -2.47
N LYS A 20 -11.54 -0.66 -2.00
CA LYS A 20 -12.70 -1.56 -2.00
C LYS A 20 -12.41 -2.92 -1.33
N LEU A 21 -11.73 -2.92 -0.19
CA LEU A 21 -11.53 -4.12 0.61
C LEU A 21 -12.87 -4.60 1.19
N ARG A 22 -13.21 -5.86 0.95
CA ARG A 22 -14.45 -6.46 1.45
C ARG A 22 -14.20 -7.11 2.82
N LEU A 23 -14.86 -6.60 3.85
CA LEU A 23 -14.77 -7.17 5.22
C LEU A 23 -15.83 -8.24 5.53
N PHE A 24 -16.72 -8.52 4.57
CA PHE A 24 -17.84 -9.46 4.72
C PHE A 24 -17.73 -10.59 3.71
N ASP A 25 -17.78 -11.83 4.17
CA ASP A 25 -17.82 -13.00 3.32
C ASP A 25 -19.23 -13.25 2.78
N ARG A 26 -19.36 -13.29 1.45
CA ARG A 26 -20.66 -13.50 0.79
C ARG A 26 -21.13 -14.95 0.82
N GLU A 27 -20.22 -15.90 0.90
CA GLU A 27 -20.53 -17.33 0.89
C GLU A 27 -21.04 -17.75 2.26
N THR A 28 -20.27 -17.45 3.30
CA THR A 28 -20.61 -17.82 4.68
C THR A 28 -21.60 -16.87 5.34
N ARG A 29 -21.81 -15.67 4.78
CA ARG A 29 -22.66 -14.59 5.31
C ARG A 29 -22.19 -14.03 6.66
N PHE A 30 -20.89 -14.11 6.95
CA PHE A 30 -20.30 -13.57 8.17
C PHE A 30 -19.27 -12.46 7.88
N TRP A 31 -19.05 -11.61 8.88
CA TRP A 31 -17.91 -10.69 8.88
C TRP A 31 -16.63 -11.46 9.19
N TYR A 32 -15.53 -11.12 8.50
CA TYR A 32 -14.22 -11.65 8.85
C TYR A 32 -13.85 -11.16 10.25
N GLN A 33 -13.37 -12.07 11.10
CA GLN A 33 -12.86 -11.71 12.43
C GLN A 33 -11.58 -10.89 12.35
N LYS A 34 -10.71 -11.25 11.41
CA LYS A 34 -9.44 -10.57 11.14
C LYS A 34 -9.10 -10.63 9.65
N ILE A 35 -8.58 -9.54 9.11
CA ILE A 35 -7.95 -9.49 7.79
C ILE A 35 -6.61 -8.78 7.92
N GLU A 36 -5.56 -9.38 7.40
CA GLU A 36 -4.23 -8.77 7.28
C GLU A 36 -3.90 -8.60 5.80
N VAL A 37 -3.57 -7.38 5.40
CA VAL A 37 -3.24 -7.04 4.02
C VAL A 37 -1.88 -6.37 3.98
N ASN A 38 -0.92 -7.02 3.32
CA ASN A 38 0.32 -6.35 2.94
C ASN A 38 0.01 -5.29 1.89
N VAL A 39 0.45 -4.06 2.14
CA VAL A 39 0.25 -2.93 1.23
C VAL A 39 1.58 -2.50 0.62
N TYR A 40 1.51 -2.02 -0.62
CA TYR A 40 2.68 -1.68 -1.44
C TYR A 40 2.61 -0.21 -1.86
N ALA A 41 3.75 0.36 -2.23
CA ALA A 41 3.83 1.74 -2.69
C ALA A 41 3.20 1.93 -4.07
N TRP A 42 2.56 3.08 -4.25
CA TRP A 42 2.02 3.60 -5.50
C TRP A 42 2.52 5.02 -5.70
N ASP A 43 2.79 5.38 -6.94
CA ASP A 43 3.09 6.74 -7.38
C ASP A 43 1.79 7.39 -7.88
N ALA A 44 1.50 8.62 -7.44
CA ALA A 44 0.26 9.30 -7.82
C ALA A 44 0.33 9.95 -9.21
N GLY A 45 1.53 10.14 -9.77
CA GLY A 45 1.81 10.69 -11.09
C GLY A 45 1.77 12.22 -11.17
N THR A 46 1.72 12.90 -10.03
CA THR A 46 1.57 14.35 -9.88
C THR A 46 2.87 15.09 -9.56
N GLU A 47 3.87 14.39 -9.02
CA GLU A 47 5.18 14.94 -8.69
C GLU A 47 6.28 13.95 -9.10
N GLY A 48 7.30 14.41 -9.83
CA GLY A 48 8.42 13.56 -10.22
C GLY A 48 9.39 13.32 -9.07
N GLY A 49 10.16 12.24 -9.10
CA GLY A 49 11.23 12.00 -8.14
C GLY A 49 11.36 10.53 -7.79
N ASN A 50 12.59 10.10 -7.54
CA ASN A 50 12.91 8.67 -7.39
C ASN A 50 13.47 8.35 -6.00
N ASP A 51 13.43 9.31 -5.08
CA ASP A 51 13.94 9.20 -3.71
C ASP A 51 13.06 10.03 -2.75
N TYR A 52 13.24 9.80 -1.46
CA TYR A 52 12.57 10.49 -0.37
C TYR A 52 12.81 12.01 -0.43
N SER A 53 11.76 12.78 -0.74
CA SER A 53 11.82 14.25 -0.86
C SER A 53 10.43 14.85 -0.61
N PHE A 54 10.36 16.14 -0.28
CA PHE A 54 9.09 16.91 -0.22
C PHE A 54 8.97 17.95 -1.35
N LYS A 55 9.97 18.01 -2.23
CA LYS A 55 10.06 19.07 -3.22
C LYS A 55 10.70 18.56 -4.50
N ASN A 56 9.89 18.44 -5.52
CA ASN A 56 10.30 18.06 -6.87
C ASN A 56 9.40 18.75 -7.90
N ASP A 57 9.66 18.51 -9.17
CA ASP A 57 8.92 19.13 -10.27
C ASP A 57 7.55 18.46 -10.48
N PRO A 58 6.50 19.23 -10.83
CA PRO A 58 5.18 18.66 -11.09
C PRO A 58 5.18 17.78 -12.34
N LYS A 59 4.38 16.73 -12.29
CA LYS A 59 4.12 15.79 -13.39
C LYS A 59 2.62 15.60 -13.63
N ASN A 60 2.28 14.95 -14.74
CA ASN A 60 0.91 14.58 -15.07
C ASN A 60 0.91 13.21 -15.75
N GLU A 61 1.09 12.19 -14.93
CA GLU A 61 1.12 10.78 -15.31
C GLU A 61 -0.03 10.03 -14.63
N ASN A 62 -0.31 8.80 -15.06
CA ASN A 62 -1.33 7.98 -14.41
C ASN A 62 -0.77 7.38 -13.11
N ILE A 63 -1.65 7.17 -12.13
CA ILE A 63 -1.34 6.39 -10.92
C ILE A 63 -0.75 5.04 -11.32
N SER A 64 0.40 4.69 -10.75
CA SER A 64 1.12 3.47 -11.09
C SER A 64 1.68 2.76 -9.85
N PRO A 65 1.72 1.41 -9.84
CA PRO A 65 2.37 0.68 -8.76
C PRO A 65 3.88 0.73 -8.94
N PHE A 66 4.62 0.66 -7.84
CA PHE A 66 6.06 0.42 -7.89
C PHE A 66 6.35 -0.93 -8.55
N LYS A 67 7.41 -0.99 -9.37
CA LYS A 67 7.81 -2.19 -10.10
C LYS A 67 9.29 -2.46 -9.86
N ALA A 68 9.65 -3.73 -9.73
CA ALA A 68 11.05 -4.12 -9.75
C ALA A 68 11.66 -3.87 -11.13
N GLY A 69 12.88 -3.34 -11.18
CA GLY A 69 13.55 -2.95 -12.42
C GLY A 69 13.16 -1.56 -12.94
N SER A 70 12.58 -0.71 -12.09
CA SER A 70 12.13 0.65 -12.44
C SER A 70 13.10 1.72 -11.94
N THR A 71 12.85 2.98 -12.31
CA THR A 71 13.68 4.12 -11.91
C THR A 71 13.65 4.38 -10.39
N GLU A 72 12.68 3.79 -9.69
CA GLU A 72 12.45 3.87 -8.26
C GLU A 72 13.05 2.68 -7.49
N ASP A 73 13.85 1.82 -8.14
CA ASP A 73 14.49 0.62 -7.54
C ASP A 73 15.34 0.92 -6.29
N ALA A 74 15.72 2.18 -6.06
CA ALA A 74 16.40 2.61 -4.86
C ALA A 74 15.50 2.55 -3.61
N VAL A 75 14.17 2.50 -3.77
CA VAL A 75 13.20 2.61 -2.69
C VAL A 75 12.16 1.49 -2.76
N PHE A 76 11.95 0.80 -1.64
CA PHE A 76 11.01 -0.32 -1.51
C PHE A 76 11.26 -1.52 -2.44
N VAL A 77 12.40 -1.59 -3.13
CA VAL A 77 12.82 -2.75 -3.93
C VAL A 77 14.04 -3.39 -3.28
N SER A 78 14.10 -4.71 -3.27
CA SER A 78 15.26 -5.46 -2.78
C SER A 78 15.50 -6.71 -3.63
N VAL A 79 16.73 -7.21 -3.61
CA VAL A 79 17.04 -8.52 -4.18
C VAL A 79 16.52 -9.59 -3.23
N ASP A 80 15.64 -10.45 -3.73
CA ASP A 80 15.24 -11.68 -3.06
C ASP A 80 16.47 -12.59 -2.88
N LYS A 81 16.73 -12.98 -1.64
CA LYS A 81 17.91 -13.75 -1.26
C LYS A 81 17.90 -15.17 -1.82
N ASP A 82 16.73 -15.71 -2.15
CA ASP A 82 16.58 -17.11 -2.52
C ASP A 82 16.72 -17.33 -4.02
N ASN A 83 16.27 -16.37 -4.83
CA ASN A 83 16.27 -16.47 -6.29
C ASN A 83 17.05 -15.35 -7.02
N ASN A 84 17.62 -14.40 -6.27
CA ASN A 84 18.41 -13.28 -6.78
C ASN A 84 17.65 -12.35 -7.75
N ASN A 85 16.31 -12.35 -7.71
CA ASN A 85 15.46 -11.45 -8.48
C ASN A 85 15.13 -10.18 -7.67
N LEU A 86 14.93 -9.06 -8.36
CA LEU A 86 14.40 -7.85 -7.74
C LEU A 86 12.92 -8.06 -7.41
N GLN A 87 12.53 -7.67 -6.20
CA GLN A 87 11.15 -7.70 -5.74
C GLN A 87 10.78 -6.41 -5.00
N VAL A 88 9.56 -5.95 -5.21
CA VAL A 88 8.98 -4.84 -4.44
C VAL A 88 8.54 -5.37 -3.08
N LEU A 89 8.99 -4.73 -2.01
CA LEU A 89 8.67 -5.08 -0.64
C LEU A 89 7.37 -4.40 -0.18
N PRO A 90 6.59 -5.03 0.71
CA PRO A 90 5.50 -4.35 1.39
C PRO A 90 6.02 -3.14 2.18
N VAL A 91 5.29 -2.03 2.13
CA VAL A 91 5.57 -0.82 2.92
C VAL A 91 4.84 -0.82 4.26
N GLY A 92 3.95 -1.77 4.46
CA GLY A 92 3.26 -2.00 5.73
C GLY A 92 2.24 -3.12 5.63
N THR A 93 1.60 -3.39 6.77
CA THR A 93 0.48 -4.31 6.87
C THR A 93 -0.70 -3.57 7.49
N LEU A 94 -1.84 -3.58 6.80
CA LEU A 94 -3.10 -3.08 7.35
C LEU A 94 -3.88 -4.25 7.94
N THR A 95 -4.23 -4.11 9.22
CA THR A 95 -5.00 -5.10 9.97
C THR A 95 -6.40 -4.57 10.26
N PHE A 96 -7.41 -5.36 9.94
CA PHE A 96 -8.81 -5.09 10.23
C PHE A 96 -9.33 -6.17 11.16
N GLU A 97 -9.73 -5.79 12.38
CA GLU A 97 -10.26 -6.71 13.40
C GLU A 97 -11.69 -6.33 13.76
N LEU A 98 -12.58 -7.32 13.75
CA LEU A 98 -13.96 -7.13 14.19
C LEU A 98 -13.99 -6.99 15.72
N GLN A 99 -14.51 -5.86 16.21
CA GLN A 99 -14.68 -5.63 17.63
C GLN A 99 -16.09 -6.08 18.06
N GLU A 100 -16.18 -6.90 19.10
CA GLU A 100 -17.46 -7.16 19.77
C GLU A 100 -17.88 -5.93 20.58
N SER A 101 -19.15 -5.54 20.52
CA SER A 101 -19.65 -4.53 21.43
C SER A 101 -19.78 -5.13 22.84
N SER A 102 -19.10 -4.54 23.82
CA SER A 102 -19.34 -4.84 25.22
C SER A 102 -20.80 -4.51 25.54
N LYS A 103 -21.56 -5.52 25.97
CA LYS A 103 -22.89 -5.29 26.54
C LYS A 103 -22.71 -4.40 27.78
N CYS A 104 -23.28 -3.21 27.78
CA CYS A 104 -23.52 -2.48 29.02
C CYS A 104 -24.36 -3.40 29.92
N GLY A 105 -23.80 -3.78 31.06
CA GLY A 105 -24.51 -4.50 32.12
C GLY A 105 -25.49 -3.62 32.88
#